data_AF-A0A412CM40-F1
#
_entry.id   AF-A0A412CM40-F1
#
_cell.length_a   1.000
_cell.length_b   1.000
_cell.length_c   1.000
_cell.angle_alpha   90.00
_cell.angle_beta   90.00
_cell.angle_gamma   90.00
#
_symmetry.space_group_name_H-M   'P 1'
#
loop_
_entity.id
_entity.type
_entity.pdbx_description
1 polymer ?
#
loop_
_entity_poly.entity_id
_entity_poly.type
_entity_poly.pdbx_seq_one_letter_code
_entity_poly.pdbx_strand_id
1 'polypeptide(L)'
;MKQELIAKGHGTFFRSIGAILGFTPPRGSLKDKKNKYNYKFKKVDENDIIQFNSDNLLVNYIITKERDEACEEYLIQKYRPIINIDKNPEVLSIVREKRELCREIANR
;
A
#
# COMPACT_ATOMS: atom_id res chain seq x y z
N MET A 1 13.15 2.52 -1.89
CA MET A 1 12.79 1.12 -1.62
C MET A 1 12.35 0.83 -0.18
N LYS A 2 13.16 1.03 0.88
CA LYS A 2 12.70 0.84 2.28
C LYS A 2 11.41 1.60 2.63
N GLN A 3 11.15 2.66 1.88
CA GLN A 3 10.01 3.57 1.99
C GLN A 3 8.63 2.89 1.93
N GLU A 4 8.43 1.89 1.05
CA GLU A 4 7.17 1.14 0.92
C GLU A 4 6.84 0.27 2.15
N LEU A 5 7.85 -0.07 2.96
CA LEU A 5 7.69 -0.90 4.16
C LEU A 5 7.59 -0.07 5.45
N ILE A 6 8.11 1.17 5.45
CA ILE A 6 8.26 2.01 6.65
C ILE A 6 7.43 3.31 6.62
N ALA A 7 6.31 3.34 5.88
CA ALA A 7 5.42 4.51 5.75
C ALA A 7 6.08 5.78 5.18
N LYS A 8 7.22 5.69 4.50
CA LYS A 8 7.88 6.86 3.88
C LYS A 8 7.43 6.98 2.42
N GLY A 9 7.16 8.19 1.95
CA GLY A 9 6.78 8.44 0.54
C GLY A 9 5.37 7.96 0.17
N HIS A 10 5.15 7.69 -1.13
CA HIS A 10 3.85 7.29 -1.69
C HIS A 10 3.58 5.79 -1.58
N GLY A 11 3.84 5.18 -0.42
CA GLY A 11 3.80 3.73 -0.22
C GLY A 11 2.46 3.08 -0.55
N THR A 12 2.30 2.51 -1.75
CA THR A 12 1.04 1.88 -2.18
C THR A 12 0.89 0.50 -1.55
N PHE A 13 1.99 -0.24 -1.40
CA PHE A 13 2.03 -1.50 -0.66
C PHE A 13 1.65 -1.27 0.80
N PHE A 14 2.28 -0.27 1.45
CA PHE A 14 2.02 0.07 2.84
C PHE A 14 0.53 0.32 3.12
N ARG A 15 -0.13 1.08 2.24
CA ARG A 15 -1.56 1.37 2.39
C ARG A 15 -2.45 0.15 2.15
N SER A 16 -2.07 -0.76 1.26
CA SER A 16 -2.79 -2.02 1.08
C SER A 16 -2.68 -2.90 2.31
N ILE A 17 -1.49 -3.07 2.89
CA ILE A 17 -1.32 -3.82 4.14
C ILE A 17 -2.14 -3.20 5.28
N GLY A 18 -1.99 -1.91 5.54
CA GLY A 18 -2.72 -1.25 6.62
C GLY A 18 -4.25 -1.38 6.48
N ALA A 19 -4.77 -1.25 5.26
CA ALA A 19 -6.20 -1.39 5.00
C ALA A 19 -6.70 -2.83 5.23
N ILE A 20 -5.94 -3.84 4.81
CA ILE A 20 -6.30 -5.25 5.00
C ILE A 20 -6.22 -5.65 6.48
N LEU A 21 -5.24 -5.12 7.22
CA LEU A 21 -5.14 -5.28 8.68
C LEU A 21 -6.27 -4.56 9.45
N GLY A 22 -7.09 -3.76 8.77
CA GLY A 22 -8.26 -3.09 9.35
C GLY A 22 -7.99 -1.69 9.88
N PHE A 23 -6.78 -1.16 9.72
CA PHE A 23 -6.49 0.24 10.04
C PHE A 23 -7.19 1.18 9.05
N THR A 24 -7.59 2.36 9.53
CA THR A 24 -8.26 3.38 8.73
C THR A 24 -7.59 4.74 8.91
N PRO A 25 -7.57 5.58 7.86
CA PRO A 25 -7.02 6.93 7.99
C PRO A 25 -7.91 7.81 8.87
N PRO A 26 -7.39 8.93 9.40
CA PRO A 26 -8.22 9.92 10.08
C PRO A 26 -9.34 10.40 9.16
N ARG A 27 -10.57 10.44 9.68
CA ARG A 27 -11.75 10.86 8.93
C ARG A 27 -11.58 12.29 8.42
N GLY A 28 -11.91 12.52 7.15
CA GLY A 28 -11.80 13.83 6.51
C GLY A 28 -10.37 14.36 6.32
N SER A 29 -9.34 13.53 6.54
CA SER A 29 -7.93 13.92 6.34
C SER A 29 -7.59 14.41 4.93
N LEU A 30 -8.41 14.06 3.93
CA LEU A 30 -8.28 14.49 2.53
C LEU A 30 -9.41 15.42 2.08
N LYS A 31 -10.36 15.79 2.95
CA LYS A 31 -11.54 16.58 2.59
C LYS A 31 -11.20 17.89 1.87
N ASP A 32 -10.14 18.58 2.29
CA ASP A 32 -9.71 19.85 1.69
C ASP A 32 -8.46 19.71 0.80
N LYS A 33 -7.97 18.47 0.62
CA LYS A 33 -6.77 18.22 -0.20
C LYS A 33 -7.12 18.10 -1.67
N LYS A 34 -6.25 18.61 -2.56
CA LYS A 34 -6.37 18.43 -4.02
C LYS A 34 -6.26 16.94 -4.40
N ASN A 35 -5.39 16.19 -3.74
CA ASN A 35 -5.25 14.75 -3.94
C ASN A 35 -6.17 14.01 -2.97
N LYS A 36 -7.19 13.33 -3.51
CA LYS A 36 -8.21 12.57 -2.78
C LYS A 36 -7.87 11.09 -2.55
N TYR A 37 -6.68 10.65 -2.98
CA TYR A 37 -6.27 9.24 -2.98
C TYR A 37 -5.17 8.92 -1.96
N ASN A 38 -4.27 9.87 -1.71
CA ASN A 38 -3.05 9.68 -0.93
C ASN A 38 -3.27 9.90 0.57
N TYR A 39 -4.16 9.11 1.19
CA TYR A 39 -4.36 9.15 2.62
C TYR A 39 -3.14 8.58 3.38
N LYS A 40 -3.05 8.92 4.66
CA LYS A 40 -2.08 8.36 5.61
C LYS A 40 -2.81 7.86 6.85
N PHE A 41 -2.25 6.84 7.49
CA PHE A 41 -2.77 6.36 8.77
C PHE A 41 -2.28 7.26 9.91
N LYS A 42 -2.82 7.08 11.12
CA LYS A 42 -2.30 7.78 12.30
C LYS A 42 -0.91 7.23 12.62
N LYS A 43 -0.09 8.01 13.33
CA LYS A 43 1.28 7.61 13.61
C LYS A 43 1.39 6.31 14.41
N VAL A 44 0.43 6.06 15.31
CA VAL A 44 0.37 4.81 16.09
C VAL A 44 0.09 3.62 15.16
N ASP A 45 -0.95 3.70 14.33
CA ASP A 45 -1.28 2.68 13.33
C ASP A 45 -0.13 2.44 12.34
N GLU A 46 0.55 3.52 11.89
CA GLU A 46 1.73 3.38 11.03
C GLU A 46 2.81 2.53 11.71
N ASN A 47 3.08 2.76 13.00
CA ASN A 47 4.08 1.99 13.73
C ASN A 47 3.67 0.51 13.88
N ASP A 48 2.37 0.25 14.11
CA ASP A 48 1.85 -1.12 14.20
C ASP A 48 1.99 -1.87 12.85
N ILE A 49 1.70 -1.18 11.74
CA ILE A 49 1.89 -1.75 10.39
C ILE A 49 3.38 -2.00 10.10
N ILE A 50 4.26 -1.09 10.53
CA ILE A 50 5.72 -1.26 10.38
C ILE A 50 6.20 -2.48 11.16
N GLN A 51 5.73 -2.64 12.40
CA GLN A 51 6.07 -3.78 13.23
C GLN A 51 5.56 -5.08 12.60
N PHE A 52 4.30 -5.10 12.16
CA PHE A 52 3.74 -6.24 11.43
C PHE A 52 4.60 -6.63 10.21
N ASN A 53 4.99 -5.65 9.38
CA ASN A 53 5.84 -5.92 8.22
C ASN A 53 7.20 -6.49 8.64
N SER A 54 7.82 -5.96 9.70
CA SER A 54 9.11 -6.41 10.21
C SER A 54 9.04 -7.87 10.70
N ASP A 55 7.94 -8.24 11.34
CA ASP A 55 7.79 -9.55 11.96
C ASP A 55 7.32 -10.64 10.99
N ASN A 56 6.64 -10.26 9.90
CA ASN A 56 5.92 -11.20 9.03
C ASN A 56 6.43 -11.24 7.59
N LEU A 57 7.29 -10.31 7.15
CA LEU A 57 7.77 -10.28 5.77
C LEU A 57 9.25 -10.63 5.66
N LEU A 58 9.55 -11.62 4.82
CA LEU A 58 10.89 -11.81 4.29
C LEU A 58 11.09 -10.89 3.07
N VAL A 59 12.04 -9.97 3.16
CA VAL A 59 12.27 -8.97 2.11
C VAL A 59 13.58 -9.27 1.39
N ASN A 60 13.49 -9.46 0.07
CA ASN A 60 14.65 -9.52 -0.81
C ASN A 60 14.77 -8.24 -1.64
N TYR A 61 15.98 -7.74 -1.83
CA TYR A 61 16.26 -6.57 -2.65
C TYR A 61 17.08 -6.98 -3.87
N ILE A 62 16.57 -6.66 -5.06
CA ILE A 62 17.29 -6.83 -6.32
C ILE A 62 17.74 -5.44 -6.76
N ILE A 63 19.06 -5.26 -6.90
CA ILE A 63 19.65 -3.98 -7.33
C ILE A 63 19.83 -4.03 -8.85
N THR A 64 19.23 -3.07 -9.55
CA THR A 64 19.35 -2.89 -10.99
C THR A 64 20.02 -1.55 -11.30
N LYS A 65 20.71 -1.45 -12.44
CA LYS A 65 21.36 -0.19 -12.88
C LYS A 65 20.36 0.90 -13.22
N GLU A 66 19.20 0.49 -13.76
CA GLU A 66 18.10 1.37 -14.14
C GLU A 66 16.77 0.79 -13.66
N ARG A 67 15.73 1.62 -13.61
CA ARG A 67 14.38 1.15 -13.29
C ARG A 67 13.84 0.37 -14.49
N ASP A 68 13.53 -0.90 -14.26
CA ASP A 68 12.95 -1.78 -15.28
C ASP A 68 11.46 -2.00 -15.00
N GLU A 69 10.62 -1.10 -15.52
CA GLU A 69 9.18 -1.17 -15.35
C GLU A 69 8.56 -2.39 -16.05
N ALA A 70 9.19 -2.88 -17.12
CA ALA A 70 8.75 -4.07 -17.83
C ALA A 70 9.00 -5.33 -17.00
N CYS A 71 10.16 -5.41 -16.31
CA CYS A 71 10.44 -6.48 -15.37
C CYS A 71 9.48 -6.44 -14.16
N GLU A 72 9.23 -5.26 -13.58
CA GLU A 72 8.26 -5.09 -12.48
C GLU A 72 6.87 -5.61 -12.89
N GLU A 73 6.40 -5.19 -14.07
CA GLU A 73 5.10 -5.61 -14.61
C GLU A 73 5.04 -7.11 -14.90
N TYR A 74 6.07 -7.66 -15.52
CA TYR A 74 6.18 -9.09 -15.79
C TYR A 74 6.10 -9.91 -14.50
N LEU A 75 6.82 -9.51 -13.45
CA LEU A 75 6.80 -10.21 -12.16
C LEU A 75 5.41 -10.13 -11.51
N ILE A 76 4.75 -8.97 -11.54
CA ILE A 76 3.40 -8.82 -10.99
C ILE A 76 2.40 -9.69 -11.74
N GLN A 77 2.42 -9.70 -13.08
CA GLN A 77 1.51 -10.51 -13.88
C GLN A 77 1.77 -12.02 -13.73
N LYS A 78 3.04 -12.41 -13.58
CA LYS A 78 3.45 -13.81 -13.38
C LYS A 78 3.06 -14.35 -12.01
N TYR A 79 3.35 -13.61 -10.95
CA TYR A 79 3.18 -14.08 -9.57
C TYR A 79 1.86 -13.66 -8.94
N ARG A 80 1.14 -12.72 -9.55
CA ARG A 80 -0.18 -12.22 -9.13
C ARG A 80 -0.28 -11.95 -7.63
N PRO A 81 0.59 -11.07 -7.08
CA PRO A 81 0.69 -10.89 -5.65
C PRO A 81 -0.64 -10.41 -5.07
N ILE A 82 -1.07 -11.06 -3.98
CA ILE A 82 -2.36 -10.81 -3.32
C ILE A 82 -2.61 -9.32 -3.01
N ILE A 83 -1.54 -8.58 -2.68
CA ILE A 83 -1.60 -7.19 -2.20
C ILE A 83 -1.53 -6.17 -3.35
N ASN A 84 -1.04 -6.57 -4.53
CA ASN A 84 -0.87 -5.65 -5.67
C ASN A 84 -2.21 -5.40 -6.36
N ILE A 85 -2.61 -4.12 -6.39
CA ILE A 85 -3.79 -3.67 -7.14
C ILE A 85 -3.42 -3.30 -8.57
N ASP A 86 -2.33 -2.56 -8.74
CA ASP A 86 -1.89 -2.12 -10.06
C ASP A 86 -1.16 -3.25 -10.79
N LYS A 87 -1.36 -3.34 -12.11
CA LYS A 87 -0.78 -4.34 -13.03
C LYS A 87 -1.08 -5.83 -12.72
N ASN A 88 -1.78 -6.14 -11.64
CA ASN A 88 -2.19 -7.50 -11.32
C ASN A 88 -3.54 -7.81 -12.01
N PRO A 89 -3.60 -8.80 -12.92
CA PRO A 89 -4.83 -9.16 -13.61
C PRO A 89 -5.87 -9.80 -12.69
N GLU A 90 -5.46 -10.36 -11.55
CA GLU A 90 -6.31 -11.10 -10.60
C GLU A 90 -6.30 -10.42 -9.22
N VAL A 91 -6.58 -9.11 -9.19
CA VAL A 91 -6.68 -8.38 -7.91
C VAL A 91 -7.80 -8.96 -7.05
N LEU A 92 -7.47 -9.32 -5.81
CA LEU A 92 -8.50 -9.74 -4.86
C LEU A 92 -9.42 -8.57 -4.49
N SER A 93 -10.74 -8.81 -4.57
CA SER A 93 -11.76 -7.77 -4.32
C SER A 93 -11.62 -7.15 -2.93
N ILE A 94 -11.32 -7.97 -1.92
CA ILE A 94 -11.13 -7.53 -0.53
C ILE A 94 -10.07 -6.42 -0.40
N VAL A 95 -9.00 -6.47 -1.18
CA VAL A 95 -7.94 -5.45 -1.13
C VAL A 95 -8.44 -4.13 -1.71
N ARG A 96 -9.23 -4.19 -2.79
CA ARG A 96 -9.88 -3.00 -3.38
C ARG A 96 -10.90 -2.41 -2.42
N GLU A 97 -11.79 -3.24 -1.88
CA GLU A 97 -12.84 -2.84 -0.94
C GLU A 97 -12.27 -2.16 0.31
N LYS A 98 -11.25 -2.74 0.92
CA LYS A 98 -10.59 -2.15 2.11
C LYS A 98 -9.89 -0.84 1.78
N ARG A 99 -9.24 -0.76 0.61
CA ARG A 99 -8.59 0.48 0.14
C ARG A 99 -9.60 1.57 -0.17
N GLU A 100 -10.72 1.23 -0.77
CA GLU A 100 -11.87 2.10 -1.04
C GLU A 100 -12.46 2.66 0.24
N LEU A 101 -12.77 1.80 1.21
CA LEU A 101 -13.28 2.21 2.51
C LEU A 101 -12.38 3.25 3.18
N CYS A 102 -11.06 3.03 3.15
CA CYS A 102 -10.11 4.00 3.69
C CYS A 102 -10.16 5.33 2.92
N ARG A 103 -10.27 5.30 1.58
CA ARG A 103 -10.41 6.53 0.78
C ARG A 103 -11.70 7.26 1.14
N GLU A 104 -12.81 6.56 1.25
CA GLU A 104 -14.09 7.16 1.64
C GLU A 104 -13.98 7.85 3.01
N ILE A 105 -13.48 7.13 4.02
CA ILE A 105 -13.28 7.70 5.37
C ILE A 105 -12.41 8.95 5.32
N ALA A 106 -11.31 8.91 4.55
CA ALA A 106 -10.41 10.05 4.41
C ALA A 106 -11.05 11.26 3.73
N ASN A 107 -12.05 11.07 2.85
CA ASN A 107 -12.69 12.15 2.09
C ASN A 107 -14.01 12.64 2.69
N ARG A 108 -14.57 11.93 3.69
CA ARG A 108 -15.81 12.32 4.42
C ARG A 108 -15.70 13.67 5.14
#